data_AF-A0A9W8G1Q1-F1
#
_entry.id   AF-A0A9W8G1Q1-F1
#
_cell.length_a   1.000
_cell.length_b   1.000
_cell.length_c   1.000
_cell.angle_alpha   90.00
_cell.angle_beta   90.00
_cell.angle_gamma   90.00
#
_symmetry.space_group_name_H-M   'P 1'
#
loop_
_entity.id
_entity.type
_entity.pdbx_description
1 polymer ?
#
loop_
_entity_poly.entity_id
_entity_poly.type
_entity_poly.pdbx_seq_one_letter_code
_entity_poly.pdbx_strand_id
1 'polypeptide(L)'
;MYFVSALIVVLSIYFAYFSGLLNQPSSRTLASVDPALIKKMSQPPELRILTQNMFMRPPLIKNNKSDWKDARLDYFIEHVLPNYDVVCLQEMFEFASSRRSRLLAAAQKLGFEFYVVSQRQFLWNVAIDGGLAILSRYPVVATDTLVYQRGMGPDWIPKKGVIYAKIRVPTEPATHVHLFTTHTQASYGEVVITQPDVKRRLAQLFEFHNFLEKLLPLERARGEPVVLTGDFNVDSRSHVLSDPEKVPYERDVEDGMVTSDEGGAMMAVLEGRGIDPKLLGPENTSEFRGKKVIELHDTLRERLGYHPVTFGNIVVDNEGTAHPRETVLTTTQDNMVMHSIDYVLWHNPDAQEHEIVAQIKDVGVTPNFTPEQPFTQISDHYGVSALITFHKSQ
;
A
#
# COMPACT_ATOMS: atom_id res chain seq x y z
N MET A 1 18.36 -44.58 10.12
CA MET A 1 17.49 -44.27 8.96
C MET A 1 17.03 -42.81 8.94
N TYR A 2 16.48 -42.25 10.03
CA TYR A 2 15.98 -40.86 10.08
C TYR A 2 16.99 -39.74 9.76
N PHE A 3 18.26 -39.90 10.14
CA PHE A 3 19.31 -38.89 9.87
C PHE A 3 19.63 -38.75 8.38
N VAL A 4 19.64 -39.86 7.64
CA VAL A 4 19.92 -39.86 6.19
C VAL A 4 18.76 -39.20 5.45
N SER A 5 17.52 -39.45 5.88
CA SER A 5 16.32 -38.81 5.34
C SER A 5 16.32 -37.29 5.56
N ALA A 6 16.67 -36.83 6.76
CA ALA A 6 16.75 -35.40 7.06
C ALA A 6 17.87 -34.70 6.26
N LEU A 7 19.04 -35.34 6.13
CA LEU A 7 20.16 -34.80 5.36
C LEU A 7 19.82 -34.70 3.87
N ILE A 8 19.16 -35.71 3.29
CA ILE A 8 18.71 -35.67 1.90
C ILE A 8 17.70 -34.55 1.68
N VAL A 9 16.75 -34.34 2.60
CA VAL A 9 15.77 -33.24 2.52
C VAL A 9 16.47 -31.88 2.59
N VAL A 10 17.40 -31.70 3.53
CA VAL A 10 18.17 -30.44 3.66
C VAL A 10 19.02 -30.19 2.43
N LEU A 11 19.72 -31.20 1.91
CA LEU A 11 20.52 -31.09 0.68
C LEU A 11 19.65 -30.82 -0.54
N SER A 12 18.44 -31.38 -0.61
CA SER A 12 17.49 -31.12 -1.70
C SER A 12 16.93 -29.70 -1.66
N ILE A 13 16.59 -29.19 -0.47
CA ILE A 13 16.17 -27.80 -0.27
C ILE A 13 17.31 -26.84 -0.59
N TYR A 14 18.53 -27.16 -0.12
CA TYR A 14 19.73 -26.39 -0.41
C TYR A 14 20.03 -26.38 -1.91
N PHE A 15 19.99 -27.54 -2.56
CA PHE A 15 20.15 -27.65 -4.01
C PHE A 15 19.07 -26.88 -4.76
N ALA A 16 17.79 -27.00 -4.40
CA ALA A 16 16.69 -26.26 -5.02
C ALA A 16 16.81 -24.73 -4.83
N TYR A 17 17.36 -24.29 -3.70
CA TYR A 17 17.67 -22.88 -3.43
C TYR A 17 18.81 -22.37 -4.31
N PHE A 18 19.93 -23.08 -4.35
CA PHE A 18 21.14 -22.65 -5.08
C PHE A 18 21.07 -22.88 -6.60
N SER A 19 20.27 -23.85 -7.06
CA SER A 19 20.01 -24.11 -8.49
C SER A 19 18.98 -23.15 -9.10
N GLY A 20 18.37 -22.30 -8.28
CA GLY A 20 17.39 -21.32 -8.72
C GLY A 20 16.00 -21.87 -9.05
N LEU A 21 15.74 -23.15 -8.80
CA LEU A 21 14.40 -23.75 -8.85
C LEU A 21 13.43 -23.11 -7.83
N LEU A 22 13.97 -22.45 -6.79
CA LEU A 22 13.22 -21.63 -5.83
C LEU A 22 13.54 -20.12 -5.98
N ASN A 23 14.11 -19.68 -7.10
CA ASN A 23 14.41 -18.25 -7.30
C ASN A 23 13.13 -17.48 -7.61
N GLN A 24 12.82 -16.55 -6.72
CA GLN A 24 11.77 -15.55 -6.93
C GLN A 24 12.34 -14.38 -7.74
N PRO A 25 11.51 -13.66 -8.52
CA PRO A 25 11.96 -12.50 -9.27
C PRO A 25 12.49 -11.41 -8.34
N SER A 26 13.72 -10.94 -8.58
CA SER A 26 14.23 -9.70 -8.00
C SER A 26 13.63 -8.50 -8.71
N SER A 27 13.66 -7.32 -8.07
CA SER A 27 13.27 -6.06 -8.69
C SER A 27 13.92 -5.88 -10.07
N ARG A 28 13.14 -5.37 -11.02
CA ARG A 28 13.54 -5.08 -12.40
C ARG A 28 13.46 -3.56 -12.61
N THR A 29 14.61 -2.92 -12.68
CA THR A 29 14.79 -1.47 -12.84
C THR A 29 15.39 -1.14 -14.20
N LEU A 30 15.48 0.14 -14.53
CA LEU A 30 16.13 0.61 -15.77
C LEU A 30 17.56 0.06 -15.92
N ALA A 31 18.32 -0.03 -14.82
CA ALA A 31 19.69 -0.56 -14.83
C ALA A 31 19.76 -2.05 -15.20
N SER A 32 18.65 -2.78 -15.10
CA SER A 32 18.57 -4.23 -15.41
C SER A 32 17.97 -4.55 -16.78
N VAL A 33 17.54 -3.53 -17.54
CA VAL A 33 16.86 -3.68 -18.83
C VAL A 33 17.75 -3.15 -19.94
N ASP A 34 17.85 -3.89 -21.05
CA ASP A 34 18.52 -3.42 -22.26
C ASP A 34 17.83 -2.14 -22.78
N PRO A 35 18.55 -1.01 -22.91
CA PRO A 35 17.98 0.23 -23.44
C PRO A 35 17.27 0.09 -24.79
N ALA A 36 17.67 -0.87 -25.62
CA ALA A 36 17.04 -1.15 -26.92
C ALA A 36 15.60 -1.70 -26.79
N LEU A 37 15.22 -2.24 -25.63
CA LEU A 37 13.89 -2.78 -25.36
C LEU A 37 12.91 -1.72 -24.83
N ILE A 38 13.39 -0.51 -24.53
CA ILE A 38 12.56 0.56 -23.99
C ILE A 38 11.83 1.23 -25.16
N LYS A 39 10.51 1.01 -25.22
CA LYS A 39 9.66 1.71 -26.19
C LYS A 39 9.72 3.22 -25.94
N LYS A 40 9.93 4.01 -27.00
CA LYS A 40 9.78 5.48 -26.93
C LYS A 40 8.33 5.81 -26.56
N MET A 41 8.16 6.61 -25.52
CA MET A 41 6.87 7.11 -25.07
C MET A 41 6.70 8.54 -25.62
N SER A 42 5.49 8.90 -26.09
CA SER A 42 5.16 10.22 -26.66
C SER A 42 4.59 11.20 -25.61
N GLN A 43 4.56 12.51 -25.96
CA GLN A 43 4.06 13.73 -25.27
C GLN A 43 2.92 13.58 -24.22
N PRO A 44 2.70 14.63 -23.40
CA PRO A 44 2.87 14.57 -21.95
C PRO A 44 2.03 13.45 -21.30
N PRO A 45 2.66 12.59 -20.48
CA PRO A 45 1.97 11.48 -19.86
C PRO A 45 0.98 11.98 -18.81
N GLU A 46 -0.20 11.41 -18.79
CA GLU A 46 -0.95 11.26 -17.54
C GLU A 46 -0.45 9.98 -16.86
N LEU A 47 -0.35 9.98 -15.54
CA LEU A 47 0.10 8.84 -14.76
C LEU A 47 -1.05 8.33 -13.90
N ARG A 48 -1.63 7.19 -14.29
CA ARG A 48 -2.68 6.51 -13.53
C ARG A 48 -2.04 5.57 -12.52
N ILE A 49 -2.25 5.87 -11.25
CA ILE A 49 -1.73 5.10 -10.12
C ILE A 49 -2.87 4.36 -9.44
N LEU A 50 -2.65 3.11 -9.06
CA LEU A 50 -3.49 2.36 -8.13
C LEU A 50 -2.65 1.95 -6.92
N THR A 51 -3.20 2.07 -5.71
CA THR A 51 -2.73 1.32 -4.54
C THR A 51 -3.81 0.34 -4.09
N GLN A 52 -3.42 -0.89 -3.76
CA GLN A 52 -4.35 -1.97 -3.43
C GLN A 52 -3.69 -2.99 -2.49
N ASN A 53 -4.21 -3.16 -1.28
CA ASN A 53 -3.97 -4.37 -0.51
C ASN A 53 -4.64 -5.53 -1.25
N MET A 54 -3.88 -6.55 -1.64
CA MET A 54 -4.37 -7.68 -2.46
C MET A 54 -4.88 -8.86 -1.65
N PHE A 55 -4.67 -8.86 -0.33
CA PHE A 55 -5.06 -9.96 0.54
C PHE A 55 -4.57 -11.33 0.03
N MET A 56 -3.34 -11.39 -0.50
CA MET A 56 -2.71 -12.58 -1.07
C MET A 56 -1.82 -13.26 -0.04
N ARG A 57 -2.43 -13.59 1.09
CA ARG A 57 -1.78 -14.26 2.24
C ARG A 57 -1.15 -15.60 1.85
N PRO A 58 -0.19 -16.10 2.65
CA PRO A 58 0.40 -17.42 2.45
C PRO A 58 -0.66 -18.55 2.33
N PRO A 59 -0.30 -19.67 1.67
CA PRO A 59 -1.18 -20.84 1.58
C PRO A 59 -1.67 -21.29 2.96
N LEU A 60 -2.86 -21.92 2.99
CA LEU A 60 -3.55 -22.41 4.19
C LEU A 60 -4.10 -21.34 5.13
N ILE A 61 -3.64 -20.09 5.03
CA ILE A 61 -4.26 -18.95 5.71
C ILE A 61 -5.46 -18.50 4.89
N LYS A 62 -6.64 -18.42 5.51
CA LYS A 62 -7.87 -17.94 4.88
C LYS A 62 -8.84 -17.42 5.92
N ASN A 63 -9.74 -16.55 5.47
CA ASN A 63 -10.94 -16.16 6.18
C ASN A 63 -12.11 -17.01 5.67
N ASN A 64 -13.17 -17.08 6.48
CA ASN A 64 -14.44 -17.70 6.11
C ASN A 64 -14.23 -19.06 5.41
N LYS A 65 -14.87 -19.27 4.26
CA LYS A 65 -14.77 -20.51 3.48
C LYS A 65 -13.48 -20.58 2.65
N SER A 66 -13.14 -19.49 1.96
CA SER A 66 -12.04 -19.38 0.99
C SER A 66 -11.77 -17.91 0.67
N ASP A 67 -10.49 -17.55 0.50
CA ASP A 67 -10.09 -16.22 0.02
C ASP A 67 -10.04 -16.13 -1.51
N TRP A 68 -10.37 -17.19 -2.27
CA TRP A 68 -10.38 -17.16 -3.74
C TRP A 68 -9.12 -16.61 -4.42
N LYS A 69 -7.95 -16.77 -3.78
CA LYS A 69 -6.69 -16.09 -4.15
C LYS A 69 -6.33 -16.21 -5.63
N ASP A 70 -6.44 -17.40 -6.22
CA ASP A 70 -6.07 -17.60 -7.62
C ASP A 70 -7.05 -16.90 -8.58
N ALA A 71 -8.36 -17.07 -8.36
CA ALA A 71 -9.39 -16.45 -9.19
C ALA A 71 -9.41 -14.92 -9.04
N ARG A 72 -9.20 -14.38 -7.83
CA ARG A 72 -9.05 -12.94 -7.60
C ARG A 72 -7.81 -12.38 -8.30
N LEU A 73 -6.69 -13.11 -8.25
CA LEU A 73 -5.48 -12.69 -8.94
C LEU A 73 -5.66 -12.69 -10.46
N ASP A 74 -6.33 -13.72 -11.02
CA ASP A 74 -6.61 -13.80 -12.44
C ASP A 74 -7.54 -12.66 -12.89
N TYR A 75 -8.61 -12.38 -12.13
CA TYR A 75 -9.50 -11.25 -12.38
C TYR A 75 -8.77 -9.91 -12.32
N PHE A 76 -7.90 -9.71 -11.31
CA PHE A 76 -7.10 -8.49 -11.18
C PHE A 76 -6.18 -8.28 -12.40
N ILE A 77 -5.49 -9.33 -12.84
CA ILE A 77 -4.60 -9.28 -14.01
C ILE A 77 -5.39 -8.93 -15.28
N GLU A 78 -6.57 -9.50 -15.47
CA GLU A 78 -7.34 -9.37 -16.70
C GLU A 78 -8.13 -8.04 -16.78
N HIS A 79 -8.72 -7.61 -15.67
CA HIS A 79 -9.73 -6.54 -15.68
C HIS A 79 -9.32 -5.26 -14.97
N VAL A 80 -8.37 -5.32 -14.02
CA VAL A 80 -8.02 -4.16 -13.18
C VAL A 80 -6.66 -3.59 -13.57
N LEU A 81 -5.62 -4.44 -13.56
CA LEU A 81 -4.24 -4.08 -13.86
C LEU A 81 -4.05 -3.32 -15.19
N PRO A 82 -4.74 -3.65 -16.31
CA PRO A 82 -4.55 -2.94 -17.58
C PRO A 82 -4.93 -1.45 -17.56
N ASN A 83 -5.77 -1.03 -16.61
CA ASN A 83 -6.31 0.35 -16.54
C ASN A 83 -5.34 1.37 -15.92
N TYR A 84 -4.21 0.89 -15.40
CA TYR A 84 -3.24 1.71 -14.68
C TYR A 84 -1.88 1.68 -15.34
N ASP A 85 -1.05 2.64 -14.98
CA ASP A 85 0.33 2.74 -15.45
C ASP A 85 1.35 2.41 -14.37
N VAL A 86 0.98 2.67 -13.12
CA VAL A 86 1.75 2.26 -11.94
C VAL A 86 0.80 1.66 -10.92
N VAL A 87 1.17 0.52 -10.34
CA VAL A 87 0.35 -0.16 -9.34
C VAL A 87 1.18 -0.54 -8.12
N CYS A 88 0.77 -0.06 -6.96
CA CYS A 88 1.33 -0.36 -5.64
C CYS A 88 0.47 -1.42 -4.96
N LEU A 89 1.07 -2.54 -4.59
CA LEU A 89 0.37 -3.67 -3.99
C LEU A 89 0.90 -3.96 -2.59
N GLN A 90 -0.02 -4.23 -1.67
CA GLN A 90 0.26 -4.74 -0.34
C GLN A 90 -0.28 -6.17 -0.20
N GLU A 91 0.22 -6.92 0.78
CA GLU A 91 -0.07 -8.35 0.99
C GLU A 91 0.09 -9.26 -0.23
N MET A 92 0.92 -8.88 -1.20
CA MET A 92 1.28 -9.71 -2.34
C MET A 92 2.43 -10.67 -1.96
N PHE A 93 2.18 -11.53 -0.97
CA PHE A 93 3.18 -12.44 -0.44
C PHE A 93 3.54 -13.55 -1.44
N GLU A 94 4.83 -13.89 -1.49
CA GLU A 94 5.33 -14.99 -2.32
C GLU A 94 5.72 -16.22 -1.48
N PHE A 95 5.82 -16.09 -0.17
CA PHE A 95 6.15 -17.22 0.70
C PHE A 95 5.22 -18.43 0.46
N ALA A 96 5.84 -19.58 0.17
CA ALA A 96 5.19 -20.85 -0.16
C ALA A 96 4.18 -20.79 -1.34
N SER A 97 4.27 -19.77 -2.19
CA SER A 97 3.37 -19.47 -3.29
C SER A 97 4.15 -19.07 -4.54
N SER A 98 3.53 -19.14 -5.71
CA SER A 98 4.06 -18.59 -6.96
C SER A 98 3.20 -17.45 -7.51
N ARG A 99 2.28 -16.92 -6.69
CA ARG A 99 1.27 -15.95 -7.12
C ARG A 99 1.89 -14.60 -7.50
N ARG A 100 2.88 -14.10 -6.75
CA ARG A 100 3.60 -12.88 -7.12
C ARG A 100 4.40 -13.13 -8.38
N SER A 101 5.09 -14.27 -8.51
CA SER A 101 5.81 -14.59 -9.76
C SER A 101 4.88 -14.65 -10.97
N ARG A 102 3.69 -15.25 -10.83
CA ARG A 102 2.64 -15.29 -11.88
C ARG A 102 2.16 -13.88 -12.24
N LEU A 103 1.91 -13.04 -11.23
CA LEU A 103 1.54 -11.65 -11.42
C LEU A 103 2.60 -10.88 -12.20
N LEU A 104 3.87 -10.96 -11.79
CA LEU A 104 4.96 -10.23 -12.42
C LEU A 104 5.13 -10.64 -13.89
N ALA A 105 5.07 -11.94 -14.18
CA ALA A 105 5.13 -12.45 -15.55
C ALA A 105 3.94 -11.97 -16.41
N ALA A 106 2.73 -11.90 -15.85
CA ALA A 106 1.56 -11.38 -16.55
C ALA A 106 1.64 -9.85 -16.75
N ALA A 107 2.08 -9.11 -15.73
CA ALA A 107 2.25 -7.66 -15.78
C ALA A 107 3.25 -7.25 -16.87
N GLN A 108 4.37 -7.97 -17.02
CA GLN A 108 5.32 -7.75 -18.12
C GLN A 108 4.66 -7.91 -19.49
N LYS A 109 3.85 -8.96 -19.69
CA LYS A 109 3.10 -9.15 -20.96
C LYS A 109 2.12 -8.01 -21.22
N LEU A 110 1.59 -7.39 -20.17
CA LEU A 110 0.72 -6.24 -20.25
C LEU A 110 1.48 -4.92 -20.44
N GLY A 111 2.82 -4.91 -20.42
CA GLY A 111 3.66 -3.73 -20.62
C GLY A 111 4.19 -3.06 -19.35
N PHE A 112 4.03 -3.68 -18.18
CA PHE A 112 4.72 -3.27 -16.95
C PHE A 112 6.15 -3.84 -16.96
N GLU A 113 7.03 -3.17 -17.70
CA GLU A 113 8.42 -3.61 -17.90
C GLU A 113 9.27 -3.53 -16.63
N PHE A 114 8.87 -2.69 -15.67
CA PHE A 114 9.62 -2.43 -14.45
C PHE A 114 8.80 -2.81 -13.23
N TYR A 115 9.47 -3.32 -12.20
CA TYR A 115 8.83 -3.60 -10.93
C TYR A 115 9.82 -3.60 -9.77
N VAL A 116 9.34 -3.24 -8.59
CA VAL A 116 10.07 -3.26 -7.32
C VAL A 116 9.32 -4.18 -6.37
N VAL A 117 10.00 -5.09 -5.68
CA VAL A 117 9.34 -6.02 -4.74
C VAL A 117 10.09 -6.08 -3.42
N SER A 118 9.36 -6.36 -2.33
CA SER A 118 9.98 -6.64 -1.03
C SER A 118 11.00 -7.77 -1.15
N GLN A 119 12.17 -7.56 -0.54
CA GLN A 119 13.25 -8.54 -0.62
C GLN A 119 12.90 -9.85 0.05
N ARG A 120 13.31 -10.93 -0.62
CA ARG A 120 13.26 -12.29 -0.09
C ARG A 120 14.06 -12.40 1.21
N GLN A 121 13.61 -13.30 2.09
CA GLN A 121 14.39 -13.72 3.25
C GLN A 121 15.04 -15.09 3.03
N PHE A 122 16.22 -15.25 3.63
CA PHE A 122 16.95 -16.51 3.64
C PHE A 122 16.12 -17.60 4.36
N LEU A 123 16.24 -18.86 3.92
CA LEU A 123 15.36 -19.98 4.33
C LEU A 123 15.28 -20.24 5.83
N TRP A 124 16.29 -19.82 6.61
CA TRP A 124 16.33 -20.01 8.07
C TRP A 124 15.71 -18.85 8.85
N ASN A 125 15.29 -17.79 8.16
CA ASN A 125 14.51 -16.74 8.77
C ASN A 125 13.04 -17.15 8.77
N VAL A 126 12.46 -17.32 9.96
CA VAL A 126 11.02 -17.64 10.13
C VAL A 126 10.13 -16.51 9.59
N ALA A 127 10.68 -15.30 9.39
CA ALA A 127 9.96 -14.17 8.81
C ALA A 127 9.78 -14.31 7.30
N ILE A 128 8.60 -13.94 6.81
CA ILE A 128 8.26 -13.94 5.39
C ILE A 128 8.54 -12.57 4.74
N ASP A 129 8.44 -12.51 3.41
CA ASP A 129 8.59 -11.24 2.68
C ASP A 129 7.51 -10.22 3.09
N GLY A 130 7.77 -8.92 2.90
CA GLY A 130 6.87 -7.85 3.31
C GLY A 130 5.57 -7.74 2.50
N GLY A 131 5.41 -8.53 1.43
CA GLY A 131 4.22 -8.51 0.59
C GLY A 131 4.06 -7.24 -0.25
N LEU A 132 5.09 -6.40 -0.40
CA LEU A 132 4.99 -5.18 -1.20
C LEU A 132 5.46 -5.41 -2.64
N ALA A 133 4.75 -4.79 -3.58
CA ALA A 133 5.18 -4.68 -4.97
C ALA A 133 4.80 -3.32 -5.57
N ILE A 134 5.67 -2.74 -6.39
CA ILE A 134 5.35 -1.63 -7.30
C ILE A 134 5.53 -2.17 -8.71
N LEU A 135 4.50 -2.09 -9.55
CA LEU A 135 4.54 -2.40 -10.98
C LEU A 135 4.54 -1.08 -11.74
N SER A 136 5.40 -0.90 -12.75
CA SER A 136 5.46 0.33 -13.53
C SER A 136 5.65 0.05 -15.02
N ARG A 137 4.83 0.73 -15.84
CA ARG A 137 5.06 0.84 -17.30
C ARG A 137 6.23 1.76 -17.64
N TYR A 138 6.56 2.67 -16.72
CA TYR A 138 7.58 3.69 -16.88
C TYR A 138 8.91 3.28 -16.21
N PRO A 139 10.07 3.74 -16.72
CA PRO A 139 11.37 3.38 -16.18
C PRO A 139 11.53 3.71 -14.69
N VAL A 140 11.88 2.69 -13.91
CA VAL A 140 12.30 2.86 -12.51
C VAL A 140 13.82 3.08 -12.49
N VAL A 141 14.26 4.29 -12.15
CA VAL A 141 15.68 4.70 -12.25
C VAL A 141 16.44 4.53 -10.94
N ALA A 142 15.75 4.52 -9.81
CA ALA A 142 16.32 4.27 -8.48
C ALA A 142 15.29 3.54 -7.61
N THR A 143 15.77 2.75 -6.66
CA THR A 143 14.94 2.02 -5.70
C THR A 143 15.66 1.91 -4.37
N ASP A 144 14.90 1.89 -3.28
CA ASP A 144 15.41 1.60 -1.94
C ASP A 144 14.30 0.94 -1.11
N THR A 145 14.63 0.39 0.05
CA THR A 145 13.69 -0.29 0.93
C THR A 145 14.00 -0.08 2.39
N LEU A 146 12.94 0.08 3.18
CA LEU A 146 12.98 0.04 4.63
C LEU A 146 12.21 -1.20 5.10
N VAL A 147 12.79 -1.98 5.99
CA VAL A 147 12.06 -2.98 6.77
C VAL A 147 11.90 -2.43 8.18
N TYR A 148 10.67 -2.34 8.65
CA TYR A 148 10.37 -1.84 9.98
C TYR A 148 10.87 -2.76 11.08
N GLN A 149 10.95 -2.23 12.31
CA GLN A 149 10.94 -3.09 13.48
C GLN A 149 9.69 -3.99 13.46
N ARG A 150 9.88 -5.23 13.93
CA ARG A 150 8.84 -6.25 13.88
C ARG A 150 7.56 -5.78 14.58
N GLY A 151 6.45 -6.10 13.94
CA GLY A 151 5.11 -5.92 14.49
C GLY A 151 4.83 -6.86 15.66
N MET A 152 3.57 -6.90 16.04
CA MET A 152 3.05 -7.70 17.14
C MET A 152 1.96 -8.64 16.65
N GLY A 153 1.73 -9.72 17.41
CA GLY A 153 0.78 -10.74 17.00
C GLY A 153 1.17 -11.38 15.65
N PRO A 154 0.21 -11.60 14.74
CA PRO A 154 0.50 -12.16 13.41
C PRO A 154 1.52 -11.33 12.60
N ASP A 155 1.54 -10.02 12.82
CA ASP A 155 2.42 -9.07 12.12
C ASP A 155 3.89 -9.14 12.56
N TRP A 156 4.22 -9.99 13.52
CA TRP A 156 5.62 -10.32 13.85
C TRP A 156 6.30 -11.17 12.75
N ILE A 157 5.51 -11.92 11.97
CA ILE A 157 5.98 -12.83 10.93
C ILE A 157 6.36 -12.09 9.63
N PRO A 158 5.51 -11.23 9.02
CA PRO A 158 5.87 -10.49 7.82
C PRO A 158 6.87 -9.38 8.14
N LYS A 159 7.89 -9.22 7.27
CA LYS A 159 8.79 -8.06 7.31
C LYS A 159 8.12 -6.83 6.67
N LYS A 160 7.12 -6.30 7.36
CA LYS A 160 6.44 -5.05 7.01
C LYS A 160 7.44 -3.90 6.88
N GLY A 161 7.13 -2.93 6.02
CA GLY A 161 8.12 -1.95 5.61
C GLY A 161 7.63 -0.99 4.53
N VAL A 162 8.59 -0.45 3.79
CA VAL A 162 8.41 0.46 2.67
C VAL A 162 9.28 0.00 1.51
N ILE A 163 8.77 0.10 0.29
CA ILE A 163 9.59 0.09 -0.92
C ILE A 163 9.42 1.42 -1.66
N TYR A 164 10.53 1.90 -2.22
CA TYR A 164 10.63 3.16 -2.95
C TYR A 164 10.98 2.90 -4.42
N ALA A 165 10.37 3.67 -5.31
CA ALA A 165 10.68 3.73 -6.73
C ALA A 165 10.77 5.19 -7.20
N LYS A 166 11.92 5.58 -7.77
CA LYS A 166 12.04 6.79 -8.58
C LYS A 166 11.61 6.48 -10.00
N ILE A 167 10.45 6.98 -10.42
CA ILE A 167 9.88 6.70 -11.73
C ILE A 167 10.17 7.85 -12.66
N ARG A 168 10.84 7.59 -13.80
CA ARG A 168 11.07 8.59 -14.84
C ARG A 168 9.84 8.74 -15.71
N VAL A 169 9.32 9.96 -15.75
CA VAL A 169 8.14 10.33 -16.51
C VAL A 169 8.59 10.93 -17.86
N PRO A 170 8.08 10.45 -19.01
CA PRO A 170 8.51 10.86 -20.34
C PRO A 170 7.92 12.22 -20.77
N THR A 171 8.21 13.25 -19.99
CA THR A 171 7.96 14.66 -20.34
C THR A 171 9.17 15.25 -21.07
N GLU A 172 9.03 16.47 -21.61
CA GLU A 172 10.14 17.21 -22.23
C GLU A 172 10.29 18.60 -21.58
N PRO A 173 11.30 18.83 -20.72
CA PRO A 173 12.30 17.86 -20.27
C PRO A 173 11.71 16.75 -19.39
N ALA A 174 12.42 15.63 -19.24
CA ALA A 174 11.94 14.52 -18.41
C ALA A 174 11.94 14.91 -16.93
N THR A 175 10.90 14.50 -16.20
CA THR A 175 10.78 14.66 -14.74
C THR A 175 10.69 13.29 -14.06
N HIS A 176 10.63 13.27 -12.72
CA HIS A 176 10.47 12.05 -11.94
C HIS A 176 9.34 12.15 -10.91
N VAL A 177 8.79 11.00 -10.56
CA VAL A 177 7.89 10.81 -9.42
C VAL A 177 8.59 9.94 -8.39
N HIS A 178 8.59 10.39 -7.14
CA HIS A 178 9.10 9.64 -6.00
C HIS A 178 7.97 8.86 -5.34
N LEU A 179 7.82 7.60 -5.70
CA LEU A 179 6.70 6.77 -5.26
C LEU A 179 7.14 5.82 -4.14
N PHE A 180 6.38 5.82 -3.06
CA PHE A 180 6.56 4.91 -1.94
C PHE A 180 5.29 4.09 -1.75
N THR A 181 5.45 2.81 -1.43
CA THR A 181 4.34 2.00 -0.93
C THR A 181 4.71 1.33 0.38
N THR A 182 3.78 1.35 1.34
CA THR A 182 3.97 0.78 2.67
C THR A 182 2.82 -0.14 3.07
N HIS A 183 3.10 -1.02 4.03
CA HIS A 183 2.09 -1.75 4.79
C HIS A 183 2.58 -1.79 6.24
N THR A 184 1.84 -1.17 7.15
CA THR A 184 2.20 -1.05 8.58
C THR A 184 1.47 -2.09 9.44
N GLN A 185 1.74 -2.11 10.75
CA GLN A 185 1.07 -2.96 11.74
C GLN A 185 -0.46 -2.82 11.66
N ALA A 186 -1.17 -3.93 11.55
CA ALA A 186 -2.64 -3.98 11.60
C ALA A 186 -3.19 -3.96 13.02
N SER A 187 -4.44 -3.54 13.14
CA SER A 187 -5.26 -3.66 14.36
C SER A 187 -6.46 -4.57 14.09
N TYR A 188 -6.99 -5.21 15.12
CA TYR A 188 -8.13 -6.13 15.00
C TYR A 188 -9.19 -5.79 16.04
N GLY A 189 -10.44 -5.65 15.61
CA GLY A 189 -11.54 -5.20 16.48
C GLY A 189 -11.52 -3.70 16.76
N GLU A 190 -12.06 -3.28 17.91
CA GLU A 190 -12.11 -1.88 18.31
C GLU A 190 -10.69 -1.31 18.49
N VAL A 191 -10.36 -0.26 17.73
CA VAL A 191 -9.05 0.39 17.73
C VAL A 191 -9.09 1.63 18.61
N VAL A 192 -8.20 1.69 19.60
CA VAL A 192 -8.05 2.86 20.48
C VAL A 192 -6.61 3.29 20.47
N ILE A 193 -6.35 4.60 20.35
CA ILE A 193 -5.00 5.15 20.14
C ILE A 193 -3.95 4.77 21.19
N THR A 194 -4.40 4.37 22.39
CA THR A 194 -3.52 3.94 23.50
C THR A 194 -3.13 2.46 23.43
N GLN A 195 -3.70 1.68 22.49
CA GLN A 195 -3.41 0.27 22.36
C GLN A 195 -1.96 0.01 21.90
N PRO A 196 -1.35 -1.10 22.32
CA PRO A 196 0.04 -1.39 21.98
C PRO A 196 0.34 -1.44 20.47
N ASP A 197 -0.57 -1.98 19.67
CA ASP A 197 -0.47 -2.12 18.22
C ASP A 197 -0.52 -0.77 17.51
N VAL A 198 -1.36 0.18 17.96
CA VAL A 198 -1.32 1.58 17.51
C VAL A 198 0.03 2.23 17.82
N LYS A 199 0.57 2.04 19.04
CA LYS A 199 1.90 2.56 19.41
C LYS A 199 3.00 1.98 18.53
N ARG A 200 2.92 0.68 18.23
CA ARG A 200 3.85 0.01 17.32
C ARG A 200 3.74 0.58 15.92
N ARG A 201 2.53 0.78 15.40
CA ARG A 201 2.27 1.39 14.09
C ARG A 201 2.84 2.81 14.00
N LEU A 202 2.64 3.65 15.01
CA LEU A 202 3.24 5.00 15.06
C LEU A 202 4.78 4.96 15.09
N ALA A 203 5.38 4.01 15.79
CA ALA A 203 6.83 3.81 15.73
C ALA A 203 7.32 3.43 14.32
N GLN A 204 6.58 2.57 13.60
CA GLN A 204 6.89 2.23 12.21
C GLN A 204 6.73 3.44 11.27
N LEU A 205 5.70 4.25 11.47
CA LEU A 205 5.51 5.50 10.72
C LEU A 205 6.66 6.49 10.98
N PHE A 206 7.21 6.51 12.20
CA PHE A 206 8.41 7.30 12.49
C PHE A 206 9.67 6.72 11.83
N GLU A 207 9.81 5.40 11.72
CA GLU A 207 10.85 4.79 10.89
C GLU A 207 10.71 5.17 9.41
N PHE A 208 9.47 5.24 8.89
CA PHE A 208 9.20 5.73 7.54
C PHE A 208 9.60 7.19 7.39
N HIS A 209 9.25 8.06 8.34
CA HIS A 209 9.70 9.44 8.37
C HIS A 209 11.24 9.55 8.28
N ASN A 210 11.97 8.80 9.11
CA ASN A 210 13.43 8.80 9.09
C ASN A 210 14.01 8.31 7.74
N PHE A 211 13.32 7.39 7.08
CA PHE A 211 13.68 6.95 5.73
C PHE A 211 13.48 8.06 4.69
N LEU A 212 12.38 8.81 4.76
CA LEU A 212 12.14 9.98 3.91
C LEU A 212 13.20 11.06 4.16
N GLU A 213 13.54 11.33 5.43
CA GLU A 213 14.57 12.31 5.81
C GLU A 213 15.95 11.97 5.21
N LYS A 214 16.30 10.69 5.20
CA LYS A 214 17.57 10.22 4.62
C LYS A 214 17.57 10.24 3.09
N LEU A 215 16.46 9.80 2.47
CA LEU A 215 16.43 9.49 1.05
C LEU A 215 16.15 10.69 0.17
N LEU A 216 15.18 11.53 0.53
CA LEU A 216 14.75 12.64 -0.33
C LEU A 216 15.86 13.65 -0.64
N PRO A 217 16.74 14.05 0.30
CA PRO A 217 17.85 14.96 -0.02
C PRO A 217 18.86 14.43 -1.05
N LEU A 218 18.93 13.11 -1.21
CA LEU A 218 19.84 12.45 -2.15
C LEU A 218 19.21 12.24 -3.52
N GLU A 219 17.92 11.88 -3.53
CA GLU A 219 17.27 11.38 -4.73
C GLU A 219 16.38 12.43 -5.42
N ARG A 220 15.79 13.37 -4.68
CA ARG A 220 14.73 14.25 -5.19
C ARG A 220 15.26 15.61 -5.62
N ALA A 221 14.94 16.02 -6.85
CA ALA A 221 15.11 17.39 -7.29
C ALA A 221 13.90 18.26 -6.88
N ARG A 222 14.11 19.58 -6.77
CA ARG A 222 13.01 20.52 -6.46
C ARG A 222 11.88 20.42 -7.48
N GLY A 223 10.64 20.46 -6.99
CA GLY A 223 9.42 20.34 -7.79
C GLY A 223 9.14 18.96 -8.42
N GLU A 224 9.98 17.95 -8.18
CA GLU A 224 9.61 16.55 -8.40
C GLU A 224 8.63 16.12 -7.29
N PRO A 225 7.45 15.56 -7.61
CA PRO A 225 6.47 15.16 -6.61
C PRO A 225 6.88 13.91 -5.84
N VAL A 226 6.47 13.87 -4.57
CA VAL A 226 6.53 12.68 -3.71
C VAL A 226 5.12 12.17 -3.47
N VAL A 227 4.93 10.86 -3.64
CA VAL A 227 3.65 10.17 -3.45
C VAL A 227 3.85 9.01 -2.49
N LEU A 228 3.17 9.04 -1.35
CA LEU A 228 3.15 7.91 -0.41
C LEU A 228 1.83 7.17 -0.58
N THR A 229 1.89 5.86 -0.75
CA THR A 229 0.71 5.02 -1.00
C THR A 229 0.70 3.79 -0.12
N GLY A 230 -0.44 3.15 0.01
CA GLY A 230 -0.54 1.83 0.62
C GLY A 230 -1.58 1.73 1.71
N ASP A 231 -1.54 0.61 2.39
CA ASP A 231 -2.33 0.30 3.57
C ASP A 231 -1.55 0.75 4.81
N PHE A 232 -1.95 1.90 5.36
CA PHE A 232 -1.30 2.46 6.53
C PHE A 232 -1.88 1.89 7.83
N ASN A 233 -2.94 1.06 7.78
CA ASN A 233 -3.67 0.55 8.93
C ASN A 233 -4.04 1.61 9.99
N VAL A 234 -4.01 2.90 9.61
CA VAL A 234 -4.43 4.03 10.44
C VAL A 234 -5.78 4.43 9.93
N ASP A 235 -6.81 4.25 10.74
CA ASP A 235 -8.13 4.73 10.35
C ASP A 235 -8.21 6.25 10.51
N SER A 236 -8.44 6.97 9.42
CA SER A 236 -8.63 8.41 9.49
C SER A 236 -9.99 8.83 10.02
N ARG A 237 -10.97 7.92 10.18
CA ARG A 237 -12.33 8.25 10.62
C ARG A 237 -12.45 8.21 12.15
N SER A 238 -13.23 9.14 12.72
CA SER A 238 -13.46 9.19 14.16
C SER A 238 -14.66 8.36 14.64
N HIS A 239 -15.41 7.73 13.73
CA HIS A 239 -16.63 6.94 14.00
C HIS A 239 -17.69 7.62 14.88
N VAL A 240 -17.96 8.91 14.62
CA VAL A 240 -19.02 9.65 15.32
C VAL A 240 -20.26 9.74 14.45
N LEU A 241 -21.34 9.08 14.88
CA LEU A 241 -22.63 9.14 14.17
C LEU A 241 -23.26 10.53 14.29
N SER A 242 -23.64 11.09 13.15
CA SER A 242 -24.24 12.42 13.05
C SER A 242 -25.72 12.49 13.45
N ASP A 243 -26.48 11.39 13.34
CA ASP A 243 -27.88 11.29 13.79
C ASP A 243 -28.22 9.87 14.26
N PRO A 244 -27.66 9.40 15.40
CA PRO A 244 -27.79 8.01 15.85
C PRO A 244 -29.22 7.58 16.16
N GLU A 245 -30.12 8.52 16.45
CA GLU A 245 -31.54 8.21 16.72
C GLU A 245 -32.30 7.81 15.45
N LYS A 246 -31.93 8.39 14.30
CA LYS A 246 -32.59 8.11 13.01
C LYS A 246 -31.80 7.14 12.14
N VAL A 247 -30.48 7.18 12.24
CA VAL A 247 -29.54 6.41 11.43
C VAL A 247 -28.57 5.71 12.37
N PRO A 248 -28.92 4.51 12.89
CA PRO A 248 -28.12 3.79 13.88
C PRO A 248 -26.96 3.01 13.23
N TYR A 249 -26.40 3.55 12.16
CA TYR A 249 -25.27 3.01 11.41
C TYR A 249 -24.47 4.15 10.79
N GLU A 250 -23.20 3.89 10.51
CA GLU A 250 -22.30 4.91 9.96
C GLU A 250 -22.58 5.17 8.49
N ARG A 251 -22.52 6.44 8.09
CA ARG A 251 -22.62 6.88 6.69
C ARG A 251 -21.25 7.32 6.20
N ASP A 252 -20.91 6.86 4.99
CA ASP A 252 -19.61 7.09 4.38
C ASP A 252 -19.24 8.58 4.35
N VAL A 253 -20.17 9.44 3.90
CA VAL A 253 -19.91 10.88 3.77
C VAL A 253 -20.09 11.61 5.11
N GLU A 254 -21.29 11.58 5.69
CA GLU A 254 -21.64 12.44 6.83
C GLU A 254 -20.83 12.15 8.09
N ASP A 255 -20.53 10.88 8.35
CA ASP A 255 -19.80 10.45 9.55
C ASP A 255 -18.28 10.34 9.29
N GLY A 256 -17.86 10.41 8.01
CA GLY A 256 -16.45 10.45 7.59
C GLY A 256 -15.81 11.84 7.65
N MET A 257 -16.52 12.84 8.19
CA MET A 257 -16.12 14.24 8.17
C MET A 257 -15.06 14.62 9.20
N VAL A 258 -14.80 13.80 10.23
CA VAL A 258 -13.85 14.16 11.28
C VAL A 258 -12.64 13.25 11.23
N THR A 259 -11.44 13.84 11.22
CA THR A 259 -10.19 13.10 11.31
C THR A 259 -10.03 12.53 12.71
N SER A 260 -9.72 11.24 12.81
CA SER A 260 -9.41 10.57 14.07
C SER A 260 -8.11 11.12 14.70
N ASP A 261 -7.96 10.90 16.00
CA ASP A 261 -6.71 11.22 16.70
C ASP A 261 -5.51 10.48 16.09
N GLU A 262 -5.72 9.22 15.65
CA GLU A 262 -4.67 8.41 15.06
C GLU A 262 -4.27 8.91 13.66
N GLY A 263 -5.26 9.29 12.84
CA GLY A 263 -5.03 9.91 11.53
C GLY A 263 -4.26 11.22 11.67
N GLY A 264 -4.62 12.06 12.64
CA GLY A 264 -3.88 13.28 12.98
C GLY A 264 -2.45 12.98 13.43
N ALA A 265 -2.25 11.97 14.28
CA ALA A 265 -0.94 11.52 14.74
C ALA A 265 -0.07 11.00 13.59
N MET A 266 -0.62 10.19 12.68
CA MET A 266 0.08 9.67 11.51
C MET A 266 0.66 10.80 10.66
N MET A 267 -0.16 11.79 10.29
CA MET A 267 0.29 12.93 9.50
C MET A 267 1.40 13.71 10.22
N ALA A 268 1.24 13.94 11.52
CA ALA A 268 2.24 14.65 12.33
C ALA A 268 3.58 13.91 12.43
N VAL A 269 3.54 12.59 12.57
CA VAL A 269 4.73 11.74 12.63
C VAL A 269 5.44 11.68 11.26
N LEU A 270 4.70 11.46 10.17
CA LEU A 270 5.27 11.39 8.82
C LEU A 270 5.91 12.71 8.37
N GLU A 271 5.36 13.85 8.80
CA GLU A 271 5.93 15.17 8.55
C GLU A 271 7.06 15.56 9.51
N GLY A 272 7.34 14.74 10.53
CA GLY A 272 8.36 15.00 11.55
C GLY A 272 7.96 16.03 12.60
N ARG A 273 6.71 16.52 12.59
CA ARG A 273 6.18 17.44 13.62
C ARG A 273 6.16 16.80 15.01
N GLY A 274 5.96 15.48 15.05
CA GLY A 274 5.75 14.72 16.27
C GLY A 274 4.37 14.95 16.88
N ILE A 275 4.10 14.26 17.98
CA ILE A 275 2.83 14.28 18.72
C ILE A 275 3.05 14.67 20.18
N ASP A 276 1.98 15.04 20.89
CA ASP A 276 2.00 15.01 22.36
C ASP A 276 2.09 13.54 22.80
N PRO A 277 3.14 13.13 23.54
CA PRO A 277 3.28 11.75 24.02
C PRO A 277 2.07 11.26 24.81
N LYS A 278 1.37 12.16 25.53
CA LYS A 278 0.22 11.82 26.37
C LYS A 278 -1.00 11.36 25.56
N LEU A 279 -1.03 11.66 24.26
CA LEU A 279 -2.02 11.12 23.34
C LEU A 279 -2.04 9.59 23.36
N LEU A 280 -0.87 8.97 23.57
CA LEU A 280 -0.72 7.51 23.62
C LEU A 280 -0.84 6.95 25.05
N GLY A 281 -1.32 7.76 25.98
CA GLY A 281 -1.49 7.41 27.39
C GLY A 281 -0.45 8.06 28.31
N PRO A 282 -0.73 8.12 29.62
CA PRO A 282 0.01 8.94 30.59
C PRO A 282 1.48 8.53 30.76
N GLU A 283 1.79 7.24 30.57
CA GLU A 283 3.13 6.68 30.72
C GLU A 283 3.97 6.78 29.43
N ASN A 284 3.38 7.20 28.31
CA ASN A 284 4.11 7.30 27.05
C ASN A 284 4.96 8.58 27.01
N THR A 285 6.22 8.43 26.60
CA THR A 285 7.20 9.51 26.50
C THR A 285 7.70 9.75 25.08
N SER A 286 7.28 8.92 24.12
CA SER A 286 7.73 9.03 22.72
C SER A 286 6.95 10.12 21.98
N GLU A 287 7.67 11.17 21.55
CA GLU A 287 7.11 12.27 20.75
C GLU A 287 7.12 12.00 19.24
N PHE A 288 7.96 11.07 18.76
CA PHE A 288 8.13 10.78 17.33
C PHE A 288 8.43 12.04 16.48
N ARG A 289 9.22 12.95 17.03
CA ARG A 289 9.63 14.21 16.38
C ARG A 289 10.90 14.00 15.56
N GLY A 290 10.92 14.53 14.35
CA GLY A 290 12.05 14.47 13.41
C GLY A 290 12.26 15.80 12.68
N LYS A 291 13.00 15.80 11.57
CA LYS A 291 13.14 17.03 10.76
C LYS A 291 11.96 17.18 9.82
N LYS A 292 11.39 18.38 9.71
CA LYS A 292 10.37 18.66 8.68
C LYS A 292 10.99 18.61 7.28
N VAL A 293 10.90 17.47 6.61
CA VAL A 293 11.43 17.25 5.25
C VAL A 293 10.38 17.27 4.16
N ILE A 294 9.10 17.09 4.54
CA ILE A 294 7.96 17.11 3.64
C ILE A 294 6.76 17.77 4.33
N GLU A 295 5.79 18.12 3.51
CA GLU A 295 4.44 18.56 3.86
C GLU A 295 3.46 17.69 3.07
N LEU A 296 2.63 16.95 3.79
CA LEU A 296 1.79 15.91 3.21
C LEU A 296 0.35 16.35 3.16
N HIS A 297 -0.23 16.20 1.98
CA HIS A 297 -1.64 16.39 1.69
C HIS A 297 -2.33 15.04 1.64
N ASP A 298 -3.40 14.86 2.42
CA ASP A 298 -4.32 13.74 2.26
C ASP A 298 -5.24 14.01 1.08
N THR A 299 -4.87 13.44 -0.06
CA THR A 299 -5.48 13.81 -1.34
C THR A 299 -6.93 13.35 -1.45
N LEU A 300 -7.28 12.21 -0.83
CA LEU A 300 -8.66 11.75 -0.76
C LEU A 300 -9.50 12.74 0.02
N ARG A 301 -9.02 13.13 1.21
CA ARG A 301 -9.75 14.05 2.07
C ARG A 301 -9.92 15.42 1.45
N GLU A 302 -8.86 15.97 0.88
CA GLU A 302 -8.89 17.30 0.23
C GLU A 302 -9.83 17.33 -0.97
N ARG A 303 -9.87 16.26 -1.76
CA ARG A 303 -10.74 16.18 -2.93
C ARG A 303 -12.20 15.94 -2.57
N LEU A 304 -12.47 14.97 -1.69
CA LEU A 304 -13.82 14.49 -1.40
C LEU A 304 -14.50 15.28 -0.28
N GLY A 305 -13.73 15.95 0.58
CA GLY A 305 -14.23 16.65 1.76
C GLY A 305 -14.50 15.75 2.98
N TYR A 306 -14.36 14.43 2.84
CA TYR A 306 -14.52 13.41 3.89
C TYR A 306 -13.45 12.29 3.73
N HIS A 307 -13.30 11.44 4.74
CA HIS A 307 -12.43 10.25 4.72
C HIS A 307 -13.19 9.03 4.19
N PRO A 308 -13.05 8.63 2.92
CA PRO A 308 -13.90 7.59 2.35
C PRO A 308 -13.59 6.20 2.92
N VAL A 309 -14.62 5.38 3.11
CA VAL A 309 -14.43 3.99 3.58
C VAL A 309 -13.62 3.19 2.56
N THR A 310 -12.54 2.55 3.01
CA THR A 310 -11.73 1.62 2.21
C THR A 310 -11.80 0.18 2.71
N PHE A 311 -12.31 -0.06 3.92
CA PHE A 311 -12.40 -1.40 4.51
C PHE A 311 -13.67 -1.59 5.35
N GLY A 312 -14.32 -2.75 5.23
CA GLY A 312 -15.50 -3.11 6.03
C GLY A 312 -16.74 -2.24 5.78
N ASN A 313 -17.01 -1.87 4.53
CA ASN A 313 -18.15 -1.02 4.15
C ASN A 313 -19.52 -1.71 4.36
N ILE A 314 -20.59 -0.92 4.36
CA ILE A 314 -21.98 -1.35 4.51
C ILE A 314 -22.80 -1.15 3.22
N VAL A 315 -23.96 -1.80 3.18
CA VAL A 315 -25.07 -1.49 2.27
C VAL A 315 -26.35 -1.42 3.10
N VAL A 316 -27.24 -0.49 2.77
CA VAL A 316 -28.53 -0.34 3.46
C VAL A 316 -29.62 -0.91 2.56
N ASP A 317 -30.48 -1.77 3.10
CA ASP A 317 -31.62 -2.32 2.37
C ASP A 317 -32.80 -1.34 2.29
N ASN A 318 -33.89 -1.77 1.65
CA ASN A 318 -35.07 -0.92 1.44
C ASN A 318 -35.82 -0.64 2.75
N GLU A 319 -35.60 -1.49 3.75
CA GLU A 319 -36.16 -1.40 5.10
C GLU A 319 -35.34 -0.48 6.01
N GLY A 320 -34.21 0.04 5.54
CA GLY A 320 -33.32 0.92 6.30
C GLY A 320 -32.36 0.18 7.24
N THR A 321 -32.17 -1.13 7.05
CA THR A 321 -31.23 -1.95 7.84
C THR A 321 -29.88 -2.00 7.14
N ALA A 322 -28.82 -1.72 7.90
CA ALA A 322 -27.45 -1.83 7.41
C ALA A 322 -26.94 -3.28 7.45
N HIS A 323 -26.29 -3.70 6.38
CA HIS A 323 -25.67 -5.01 6.22
C HIS A 323 -24.20 -4.85 5.80
N PRO A 324 -23.31 -5.80 6.10
CA PRO A 324 -21.96 -5.78 5.55
C PRO A 324 -22.02 -5.88 4.02
N ARG A 325 -21.29 -5.00 3.33
CA ARG A 325 -21.23 -5.01 1.88
C ARG A 325 -20.41 -6.19 1.33
N GLU A 326 -19.45 -6.64 2.12
CA GLU A 326 -18.54 -7.75 1.81
C GLU A 326 -18.64 -8.76 2.96
N THR A 327 -18.84 -10.05 2.67
CA THR A 327 -18.89 -11.13 3.67
C THR A 327 -18.13 -12.38 3.26
N VAL A 328 -17.56 -12.40 2.05
CA VAL A 328 -16.85 -13.55 1.49
C VAL A 328 -15.39 -13.56 1.98
N LEU A 329 -14.73 -12.41 2.00
CA LEU A 329 -13.31 -12.22 2.28
C LEU A 329 -13.09 -11.63 3.69
N THR A 330 -13.84 -10.61 4.06
CA THR A 330 -13.74 -9.88 5.34
C THR A 330 -14.19 -10.76 6.50
N THR A 331 -13.50 -10.67 7.66
CA THR A 331 -13.91 -11.44 8.84
C THR A 331 -15.21 -10.88 9.42
N THR A 332 -15.96 -11.70 10.15
CA THR A 332 -17.18 -11.22 10.82
C THR A 332 -16.93 -10.12 11.85
N GLN A 333 -15.70 -10.03 12.41
CA GLN A 333 -15.33 -8.98 13.37
C GLN A 333 -15.04 -7.64 12.68
N ASP A 334 -14.60 -7.70 11.41
CA ASP A 334 -14.26 -6.54 10.60
C ASP A 334 -15.42 -6.12 9.67
N ASN A 335 -16.56 -6.79 9.78
CA ASN A 335 -17.76 -6.39 9.06
C ASN A 335 -18.28 -5.07 9.60
N MET A 336 -18.61 -4.14 8.69
CA MET A 336 -19.23 -2.86 9.03
C MET A 336 -18.37 -1.95 9.90
N VAL A 337 -17.06 -2.18 9.98
CA VAL A 337 -16.14 -1.30 10.73
C VAL A 337 -15.94 0.05 10.05
N MET A 338 -16.23 0.14 8.75
CA MET A 338 -16.26 1.42 8.01
C MET A 338 -14.92 2.17 8.05
N HIS A 339 -13.79 1.48 8.06
CA HIS A 339 -12.48 2.10 8.20
C HIS A 339 -11.99 2.78 6.91
N SER A 340 -11.19 3.84 7.04
CA SER A 340 -10.43 4.50 5.98
C SER A 340 -8.93 4.36 6.23
N ILE A 341 -8.32 3.30 5.70
CA ILE A 341 -6.94 2.87 6.04
C ILE A 341 -5.98 2.84 4.85
N ASP A 342 -6.50 3.03 3.63
CA ASP A 342 -5.71 3.04 2.39
C ASP A 342 -5.55 4.48 1.88
N TYR A 343 -4.31 4.89 1.61
CA TYR A 343 -3.99 6.29 1.34
C TYR A 343 -3.26 6.53 0.02
N VAL A 344 -3.48 7.72 -0.52
CA VAL A 344 -2.57 8.39 -1.46
C VAL A 344 -2.25 9.75 -0.85
N LEU A 345 -1.04 9.89 -0.30
CA LEU A 345 -0.55 11.15 0.27
C LEU A 345 0.40 11.84 -0.72
N TRP A 346 0.30 13.16 -0.80
CA TRP A 346 1.00 13.95 -1.82
C TRP A 346 1.88 15.04 -1.20
N HIS A 347 3.04 15.26 -1.80
CA HIS A 347 3.91 16.37 -1.50
C HIS A 347 4.53 16.95 -2.77
N ASN A 348 4.21 18.21 -3.09
CA ASN A 348 4.88 18.96 -4.17
C ASN A 348 4.81 20.49 -3.96
N PRO A 349 5.42 21.05 -2.90
CA PRO A 349 5.32 22.47 -2.58
C PRO A 349 6.03 23.36 -3.61
N ASP A 350 7.10 22.87 -4.23
CA ASP A 350 7.96 23.62 -5.14
C ASP A 350 7.61 23.34 -6.62
N ALA A 351 6.38 22.91 -6.90
CA ALA A 351 5.96 22.49 -8.24
C ALA A 351 6.23 23.57 -9.31
N GLN A 352 6.07 24.84 -8.93
CA GLN A 352 6.28 26.00 -9.82
C GLN A 352 7.77 26.31 -10.08
N GLU A 353 8.68 25.83 -9.23
CA GLU A 353 10.13 26.00 -9.43
C GLU A 353 10.71 25.00 -10.45
N HIS A 354 9.89 24.08 -10.96
CA HIS A 354 10.30 23.03 -11.88
C HIS A 354 9.70 23.27 -13.29
N GLU A 355 10.47 22.96 -14.34
CA GLU A 355 10.02 23.17 -15.73
C GLU A 355 8.77 22.37 -16.09
N ILE A 356 8.60 21.22 -15.45
CA ILE A 356 7.42 20.36 -15.57
C ILE A 356 6.69 20.32 -14.23
N VAL A 357 5.51 20.90 -14.20
CA VAL A 357 4.62 20.94 -13.04
C VAL A 357 3.81 19.65 -13.01
N ALA A 358 3.90 18.91 -11.90
CA ALA A 358 3.07 17.74 -11.62
C ALA A 358 1.90 18.12 -10.72
N GLN A 359 0.69 17.69 -11.08
CA GLN A 359 -0.54 17.98 -10.35
C GLN A 359 -1.43 16.75 -10.28
N ILE A 360 -2.04 16.50 -9.11
CA ILE A 360 -3.14 15.54 -8.98
C ILE A 360 -4.38 16.13 -9.63
N LYS A 361 -4.81 15.49 -10.71
CA LYS A 361 -6.05 15.81 -11.44
C LYS A 361 -7.26 15.10 -10.83
N ASP A 362 -7.05 13.88 -10.33
CA ASP A 362 -8.12 13.02 -9.82
C ASP A 362 -7.56 12.09 -8.74
N VAL A 363 -8.35 11.79 -7.70
CA VAL A 363 -8.08 10.73 -6.72
C VAL A 363 -9.37 10.15 -6.13
N GLY A 364 -9.51 8.84 -6.01
CA GLY A 364 -10.74 8.26 -5.48
C GLY A 364 -10.64 6.78 -5.16
N VAL A 365 -11.57 6.32 -4.33
CA VAL A 365 -11.69 4.91 -3.94
C VAL A 365 -12.25 4.09 -5.09
N THR A 366 -11.63 2.94 -5.35
CA THR A 366 -12.00 1.97 -6.38
C THR A 366 -12.31 0.64 -5.72
N PRO A 367 -13.59 0.32 -5.46
CA PRO A 367 -13.96 -0.93 -4.82
C PRO A 367 -13.58 -2.19 -5.58
N ASN A 368 -13.42 -2.06 -6.91
CA ASN A 368 -13.05 -3.17 -7.80
C ASN A 368 -13.97 -4.38 -7.62
N PHE A 369 -15.29 -4.12 -7.60
CA PHE A 369 -16.32 -5.15 -7.53
C PHE A 369 -16.23 -6.11 -8.71
N THR A 370 -16.58 -7.37 -8.44
CA THR A 370 -16.44 -8.47 -9.38
C THR A 370 -17.79 -9.17 -9.55
N PRO A 371 -18.72 -8.59 -10.33
CA PRO A 371 -20.01 -9.21 -10.58
C PRO A 371 -19.81 -10.60 -11.19
N GLU A 372 -20.73 -11.51 -10.89
CA GLU A 372 -20.73 -12.90 -11.41
C GLU A 372 -19.54 -13.77 -10.95
N GLN A 373 -18.68 -13.26 -10.06
CA GLN A 373 -17.63 -14.04 -9.42
C GLN A 373 -18.11 -14.61 -8.06
N PRO A 374 -17.47 -15.68 -7.55
CA PRO A 374 -17.80 -16.24 -6.24
C PRO A 374 -17.25 -15.41 -5.05
N PHE A 375 -16.62 -14.28 -5.36
CA PHE A 375 -16.19 -13.23 -4.45
C PHE A 375 -16.77 -11.90 -4.96
N THR A 376 -17.02 -10.98 -4.05
CA THR A 376 -17.71 -9.69 -4.30
C THR A 376 -16.79 -8.62 -4.89
N GLN A 377 -15.50 -8.68 -4.55
CA GLN A 377 -14.44 -7.73 -4.92
C GLN A 377 -13.07 -8.42 -4.94
N ILE A 378 -12.08 -7.79 -5.60
CA ILE A 378 -10.73 -8.36 -5.77
C ILE A 378 -9.91 -8.45 -4.49
N SER A 379 -10.33 -7.83 -3.40
CA SER A 379 -9.69 -7.82 -2.08
C SER A 379 -10.70 -7.43 -1.01
N ASP A 380 -10.46 -7.72 0.25
CA ASP A 380 -11.27 -7.22 1.38
C ASP A 380 -11.14 -5.70 1.58
N HIS A 381 -10.09 -5.09 1.03
CA HIS A 381 -9.93 -3.64 0.90
C HIS A 381 -10.40 -3.15 -0.48
N TYR A 382 -10.97 -1.95 -0.50
CA TYR A 382 -11.05 -1.16 -1.73
C TYR A 382 -9.68 -0.61 -2.11
N GLY A 383 -9.42 -0.46 -3.40
CA GLY A 383 -8.23 0.24 -3.87
C GLY A 383 -8.40 1.76 -3.79
N VAL A 384 -7.30 2.49 -3.89
CA VAL A 384 -7.30 3.94 -4.10
C VAL A 384 -6.55 4.26 -5.39
N SER A 385 -7.20 5.00 -6.28
CA SER A 385 -6.63 5.41 -7.56
C SER A 385 -6.35 6.90 -7.59
N ALA A 386 -5.28 7.29 -8.30
CA ALA A 386 -4.94 8.69 -8.55
C ALA A 386 -4.52 8.91 -10.00
N LEU A 387 -4.84 10.09 -10.53
CA LEU A 387 -4.44 10.57 -11.85
C LEU A 387 -3.54 11.79 -11.67
N ILE A 388 -2.26 11.66 -12.02
CA ILE A 388 -1.31 12.77 -12.00
C ILE A 388 -1.11 13.27 -13.44
N THR A 389 -1.17 14.57 -13.64
CA THR A 389 -0.88 15.23 -14.91
C THR A 389 0.40 16.04 -14.83
N PHE A 390 1.08 16.15 -15.97
CA PHE A 390 2.34 16.87 -16.09
C PHE A 390 2.21 17.91 -17.20
N HIS A 391 2.49 19.17 -16.90
CA HIS A 391 2.46 20.27 -17.86
C HIS A 391 3.71 21.13 -17.75
N LYS A 392 4.07 21.83 -18.83
CA LYS A 392 5.16 22.82 -18.76
C LYS A 392 4.72 23.99 -17.89
N SER A 393 5.62 24.44 -17.02
CA SER A 393 5.45 25.70 -16.29
C SER A 393 5.29 26.85 -17.29
N GLN A 394 4.40 27.79 -16.99
CA GLN A 394 4.08 28.92 -17.87
C GLN A 394 5.12 30.04 -17.80
#